data_AF-A0AAV2IVM0-F1
#
_entry.id   AF-A0AAV2IVM0-F1
#
_cell.length_a   1.000
_cell.length_b   1.000
_cell.length_c   1.000
_cell.angle_alpha   90.00
_cell.angle_beta   90.00
_cell.angle_gamma   90.00
#
_symmetry.space_group_name_H-M   'P 1'
#
loop_
_entity.id
_entity.type
_entity.pdbx_description
1 polymer ?
#
loop_
_entity_poly.entity_id
_entity_poly.type
_entity_poly.pdbx_seq_one_letter_code
_entity_poly.pdbx_strand_id
1 'polypeptide(L)'
;MRREFIVLGTRILTQHLSVFKPFKHVVVHHMPHQYSEDMSKCSTDYPLGLLFKDENKTSDLVDTLRHIQKEYVPKGPNGVSNVLVGGDRLTEGNCRNLQWAFSDGATKEDRLEGLVFKFEDWHAIRNLFEIYHRIFYDCTSSKDHGTLHSNMTKLRCSNAKQGPHAAYNAYKEFVRKDTAALFLAAAMEHWGLEDVTGLGPNLSETSAARISKSIGILKELLENTDTELEFISKTSAGCVNGVKWDVMVLK
;
A
#
# COMPACT_ATOMS: atom_id res chain seq x y z
N MET A 1 -4.57 3.76 -11.34
CA MET A 1 -3.55 4.80 -11.07
C MET A 1 -4.11 6.24 -11.11
N ARG A 2 -5.43 6.47 -11.05
CA ARG A 2 -6.01 7.83 -11.04
C ARG A 2 -6.95 8.08 -9.86
N ARG A 3 -7.71 7.09 -9.39
CA ARG A 3 -8.68 7.26 -8.29
C ARG A 3 -8.02 7.25 -6.92
N GLU A 4 -7.01 6.41 -6.72
CA GLU A 4 -6.34 6.20 -5.44
C GLU A 4 -5.52 7.42 -5.02
N PHE A 5 -4.86 8.07 -5.98
CA PHE A 5 -4.11 9.31 -5.75
C PHE A 5 -5.01 10.49 -5.38
N ILE A 6 -6.25 10.54 -5.89
CA ILE A 6 -7.22 11.56 -5.49
C ILE A 6 -7.58 11.39 -4.02
N VAL A 7 -7.79 10.15 -3.57
CA VAL A 7 -8.08 9.85 -2.16
C VAL A 7 -6.88 10.21 -1.27
N LEU A 8 -5.65 9.94 -1.69
CA LEU A 8 -4.46 10.33 -0.94
C LEU A 8 -4.28 11.85 -0.89
N GLY A 9 -4.44 12.54 -2.02
CA GLY A 9 -4.34 14.00 -2.10
C GLY A 9 -5.38 14.69 -1.23
N THR A 10 -6.64 14.26 -1.27
CA THR A 10 -7.73 14.82 -0.45
C THR A 10 -7.47 14.69 1.06
N ARG A 11 -6.83 13.60 1.51
CA ARG A 11 -6.39 13.45 2.91
C ARG A 11 -5.35 14.51 3.29
N ILE A 12 -4.36 14.76 2.42
CA ILE A 12 -3.32 15.76 2.67
C ILE A 12 -3.92 17.17 2.72
N LEU A 13 -4.81 17.50 1.78
CA LEU A 13 -5.45 18.82 1.72
C LEU A 13 -6.29 19.10 2.97
N THR A 14 -7.15 18.17 3.36
CA THR A 14 -8.03 18.34 4.54
C THR A 14 -7.29 18.33 5.87
N GLN A 15 -6.11 17.69 5.92
CA GLN A 15 -5.25 17.69 7.11
C GLN A 15 -4.54 19.03 7.31
N HIS A 16 -4.05 19.65 6.22
CA HIS A 16 -3.14 20.80 6.31
C HIS A 16 -3.79 22.15 5.97
N LEU A 17 -4.68 22.21 4.97
CA LEU A 17 -5.30 23.47 4.55
C LEU A 17 -6.59 23.74 5.34
N SER A 18 -6.63 24.90 5.99
CA SER A 18 -7.78 25.36 6.78
C SER A 18 -9.09 25.39 5.97
N VAL A 19 -9.03 25.87 4.74
CA VAL A 19 -10.17 25.97 3.79
C VAL A 19 -10.85 24.62 3.56
N PHE A 20 -10.09 23.53 3.57
CA PHE A 20 -10.62 22.20 3.30
C PHE A 20 -10.96 21.39 4.57
N LYS A 21 -10.64 21.89 5.77
CA LYS A 21 -10.98 21.22 7.04
C LYS A 21 -12.48 20.88 7.20
N PRO A 22 -13.44 21.73 6.77
CA PRO A 22 -14.86 21.39 6.86
C PRO A 22 -15.22 20.08 6.13
N PHE A 23 -14.50 19.74 5.06
CA PHE A 23 -14.75 18.52 4.27
C PHE A 23 -14.13 17.25 4.85
N LYS A 24 -13.49 17.30 6.02
CA LYS A 24 -12.85 16.15 6.66
C LYS A 24 -13.79 14.94 6.82
N HIS A 25 -15.08 15.18 7.03
CA HIS A 25 -16.09 14.12 7.17
C HIS A 25 -16.43 13.38 5.87
N VAL A 26 -16.16 13.98 4.70
CA VAL A 26 -16.41 13.38 3.38
C VAL A 26 -15.19 12.60 2.87
N VAL A 27 -14.02 12.80 3.47
CA VAL A 27 -12.77 12.18 2.99
C VAL A 27 -12.76 10.69 3.31
N VAL A 28 -12.51 9.89 2.27
CA VAL A 28 -12.40 8.44 2.37
C VAL A 28 -11.04 8.05 2.97
N HIS A 29 -11.04 7.58 4.22
CA HIS A 29 -9.84 7.09 4.91
C HIS A 29 -9.56 5.60 4.66
N HIS A 30 -10.61 4.79 4.51
CA HIS A 30 -10.51 3.40 4.12
C HIS A 30 -10.98 3.26 2.67
N MET A 31 -10.12 2.78 1.77
CA MET A 31 -10.52 2.57 0.38
C MET A 31 -11.40 1.31 0.33
N PRO A 32 -12.67 1.42 -0.10
CA PRO A 32 -13.58 0.27 -0.09
C PRO A 32 -13.05 -0.82 -1.03
N HIS A 33 -13.05 -2.05 -0.55
CA HIS A 33 -12.70 -3.25 -1.31
C HIS A 33 -13.60 -4.41 -0.88
N GLN A 34 -13.61 -5.50 -1.65
CA GLN A 34 -14.49 -6.66 -1.45
C GLN A 34 -14.44 -7.30 -0.04
N TYR A 35 -13.34 -7.10 0.69
CA TYR A 35 -13.12 -7.63 2.05
C TYR A 35 -13.09 -6.54 3.13
N SER A 36 -13.65 -5.35 2.84
CA SER A 36 -13.59 -4.19 3.74
C SER A 36 -14.25 -4.48 5.08
N GLU A 37 -15.40 -5.17 5.08
CA GLU A 37 -16.09 -5.60 6.30
C GLU A 37 -15.23 -6.54 7.14
N ASP A 38 -14.61 -7.55 6.51
CA ASP A 38 -13.77 -8.51 7.22
C ASP A 38 -12.48 -7.88 7.75
N MET A 39 -11.84 -7.00 6.98
CA MET A 39 -10.64 -6.27 7.40
C MET A 39 -10.92 -5.18 8.44
N SER A 40 -12.17 -4.76 8.61
CA SER A 40 -12.56 -3.81 9.66
C SER A 40 -12.69 -4.47 11.05
N LYS A 41 -12.81 -5.80 11.09
CA LYS A 41 -12.90 -6.56 12.35
C LYS A 41 -11.55 -6.52 13.05
N CYS A 42 -11.59 -6.45 14.38
CA CYS A 42 -10.37 -6.52 15.19
C CYS A 42 -9.71 -7.89 15.01
N SER A 43 -8.44 -7.91 14.64
CA SER A 43 -7.65 -9.14 14.54
C SER A 43 -7.43 -9.75 15.92
N THR A 44 -7.54 -11.08 16.01
CA THR A 44 -7.15 -11.83 17.21
C THR A 44 -5.80 -12.47 16.97
N ASP A 45 -4.80 -12.02 17.70
CA ASP A 45 -3.44 -12.54 17.61
C ASP A 45 -3.23 -13.66 18.63
N TYR A 46 -2.69 -14.79 18.16
CA TYR A 46 -2.34 -15.93 19.01
C TYR A 46 -0.82 -16.15 18.96
N PRO A 47 -0.12 -16.15 20.10
CA PRO A 47 1.30 -16.44 20.12
C PRO A 47 1.53 -17.92 19.76
N LEU A 48 2.08 -18.16 18.58
CA LEU A 48 2.57 -19.48 18.19
C LEU A 48 3.90 -19.68 18.92
N GLY A 49 4.02 -20.76 19.70
CA GLY A 49 5.14 -20.98 20.62
C GLY A 49 6.53 -20.87 19.98
N LEU A 50 7.56 -20.71 20.81
CA LEU A 50 8.94 -20.56 20.33
C LEU A 50 9.56 -21.91 19.97
N LEU A 51 10.08 -22.02 18.75
CA LEU A 51 10.93 -23.12 18.31
C LEU A 51 12.39 -22.66 18.40
N PHE A 52 13.22 -23.40 19.13
CA PHE A 52 14.66 -23.12 19.24
C PHE A 52 15.41 -23.65 18.01
N LYS A 53 15.14 -23.04 16.85
CA LYS A 53 15.63 -23.44 15.53
C LYS A 53 16.15 -22.21 14.78
N ASP A 54 17.24 -22.39 14.05
CA ASP A 54 17.86 -21.32 13.26
C ASP A 54 17.42 -21.39 11.80
N GLU A 55 16.76 -20.34 11.34
CA GLU A 55 16.26 -20.23 9.97
C GLU A 55 17.38 -20.25 8.91
N ASN A 56 18.60 -19.83 9.28
CA ASN A 56 19.75 -19.83 8.36
C ASN A 56 20.31 -21.24 8.13
N LYS A 57 19.96 -22.21 8.98
CA LYS A 57 20.39 -23.60 8.85
C LYS A 57 19.29 -24.40 8.17
N THR A 58 19.59 -24.93 6.99
CA THR A 58 18.64 -25.69 6.19
C THR A 58 17.97 -26.82 6.98
N SER A 59 18.71 -27.57 7.80
CA SER A 59 18.15 -28.66 8.62
C SER A 59 17.12 -28.17 9.63
N ASP A 60 17.40 -27.07 10.31
CA ASP A 60 16.51 -26.50 11.32
C ASP A 60 15.29 -25.82 10.68
N LEU A 61 15.46 -25.25 9.50
CA LEU A 61 14.36 -24.72 8.69
C LEU A 61 13.41 -25.83 8.23
N VAL A 62 13.93 -26.99 7.81
CA VAL A 62 13.10 -28.16 7.46
C VAL A 62 12.26 -28.61 8.64
N ASP A 63 12.85 -28.74 9.83
CA ASP A 63 12.14 -29.11 11.04
C ASP A 63 11.03 -28.10 11.38
N THR A 64 11.32 -26.81 11.21
CA THR A 64 10.38 -25.72 11.44
C THR A 64 9.19 -25.77 10.48
N LEU A 65 9.45 -25.92 9.17
CA LEU A 65 8.39 -25.99 8.16
C LEU A 65 7.51 -27.23 8.35
N ARG A 66 8.10 -28.38 8.70
CA ARG A 66 7.34 -29.60 9.01
C ARG A 66 6.48 -29.44 10.26
N HIS A 67 7.00 -28.78 11.29
CA HIS A 67 6.21 -28.47 12.48
C HIS A 67 5.00 -27.58 12.12
N ILE A 68 5.21 -26.53 11.32
CA ILE A 68 4.14 -25.62 10.91
C ILE A 68 3.09 -26.36 10.06
N GLN A 69 3.54 -27.15 9.09
CA GLN A 69 2.69 -27.96 8.23
C GLN A 69 1.87 -29.00 9.01
N LYS A 70 2.40 -29.53 10.11
CA LYS A 70 1.71 -30.55 10.90
C LYS A 70 0.71 -29.96 11.90
N GLU A 71 1.11 -28.91 12.60
CA GLU A 71 0.35 -28.38 13.75
C GLU A 71 -0.62 -27.26 13.37
N TYR A 72 -0.28 -26.44 12.37
CA TYR A 72 -1.03 -25.21 12.06
C TYR A 72 -1.79 -25.24 10.74
N VAL A 73 -1.44 -26.13 9.81
CA VAL A 73 -2.16 -26.27 8.54
C VAL A 73 -3.43 -27.09 8.75
N PRO A 74 -4.64 -26.53 8.50
CA PRO A 74 -5.88 -27.25 8.66
C PRO A 74 -5.98 -28.42 7.67
N LYS A 75 -6.25 -29.61 8.19
CA LYS A 75 -6.53 -30.82 7.40
C LYS A 75 -8.04 -30.86 7.13
N GLY A 76 -8.43 -30.52 5.91
CA GLY A 76 -9.82 -30.57 5.45
C GLY A 76 -10.16 -31.91 4.76
N PRO A 77 -11.44 -32.11 4.37
CA PRO A 77 -11.89 -33.33 3.69
C PRO A 77 -11.18 -33.58 2.35
N ASN A 78 -10.71 -32.52 1.68
CA ASN A 78 -10.05 -32.57 0.37
C ASN A 78 -8.50 -32.44 0.46
N GLY A 79 -7.93 -32.53 1.67
CA GLY A 79 -6.50 -32.41 1.93
C GLY A 79 -6.12 -31.16 2.74
N VAL A 80 -4.88 -30.69 2.53
CA VAL A 80 -4.31 -29.54 3.26
C VAL A 80 -4.86 -28.21 2.72
N SER A 81 -5.21 -27.29 3.62
CA SER A 81 -5.63 -25.92 3.27
C SER A 81 -4.43 -24.97 3.30
N ASN A 82 -4.40 -23.98 2.41
CA ASN A 82 -3.25 -23.09 2.29
C ASN A 82 -3.20 -22.09 3.46
N VAL A 83 -2.05 -22.01 4.11
CA VAL A 83 -1.70 -21.02 5.14
C VAL A 83 -0.59 -20.13 4.60
N LEU A 84 -0.73 -18.81 4.80
CA LEU A 84 0.29 -17.85 4.41
C LEU A 84 1.40 -17.83 5.46
N VAL A 85 2.64 -18.09 5.03
CA VAL A 85 3.84 -17.96 5.87
C VAL A 85 4.63 -16.77 5.36
N GLY A 86 4.73 -15.73 6.19
CA GLY A 86 5.48 -14.52 5.89
C GLY A 86 6.91 -14.59 6.41
N GLY A 87 7.85 -14.03 5.66
CA GLY A 87 9.24 -13.87 6.09
C GLY A 87 9.97 -12.82 5.26
N ASP A 88 11.25 -12.61 5.58
CA ASP A 88 12.13 -11.79 4.75
C ASP A 88 12.38 -12.46 3.38
N ARG A 89 12.90 -11.71 2.41
CA ARG A 89 13.25 -12.19 1.08
C ARG A 89 14.18 -13.40 1.11
N LEU A 90 15.15 -13.43 2.02
CA LEU A 90 16.05 -14.57 2.16
C LEU A 90 15.31 -15.79 2.74
N THR A 91 14.50 -15.58 3.77
CA THR A 91 13.63 -16.59 4.38
C THR A 91 12.71 -17.24 3.35
N GLU A 92 11.99 -16.42 2.60
CA GLU A 92 11.04 -16.85 1.58
C GLU A 92 11.74 -17.67 0.49
N GLY A 93 12.90 -17.20 0.00
CA GLY A 93 13.69 -17.92 -0.99
C GLY A 93 14.18 -19.28 -0.48
N ASN A 94 14.67 -19.36 0.75
CA ASN A 94 15.10 -20.61 1.38
C ASN A 94 13.93 -21.58 1.55
N CYS A 95 12.77 -21.09 2.01
CA CYS A 95 11.57 -21.90 2.17
C CYS A 95 11.04 -22.45 0.84
N ARG A 96 11.04 -21.62 -0.21
CA ARG A 96 10.64 -22.03 -1.56
C ARG A 96 11.57 -23.10 -2.14
N ASN A 97 12.88 -22.92 -1.97
CA ASN A 97 13.87 -23.92 -2.39
C ASN A 97 13.65 -25.26 -1.67
N LEU A 98 13.33 -25.23 -0.38
CA LEU A 98 12.97 -26.43 0.37
C LEU A 98 11.68 -27.07 -0.14
N GLN A 99 10.65 -26.29 -0.42
CA GLN A 99 9.41 -26.82 -0.98
C GLN A 99 9.64 -27.53 -2.32
N TRP A 100 10.54 -27.00 -3.16
CA TRP A 100 10.98 -27.70 -4.38
C TRP A 100 11.75 -29.00 -4.08
N ALA A 101 12.61 -29.01 -3.07
CA ALA A 101 13.31 -30.23 -2.66
C ALA A 101 12.37 -31.33 -2.14
N PHE A 102 11.22 -30.96 -1.57
CA PHE A 102 10.18 -31.90 -1.13
C PHE A 102 9.08 -32.16 -2.16
N SER A 103 9.22 -31.67 -3.40
CA SER A 103 8.18 -31.81 -4.43
C SER A 103 7.87 -33.25 -4.84
N ASP A 104 8.79 -34.19 -4.58
CA ASP A 104 8.61 -35.63 -4.83
C ASP A 104 7.86 -36.37 -3.71
N GLY A 105 7.41 -35.67 -2.67
CA GLY A 105 6.66 -36.27 -1.55
C GLY A 105 5.36 -36.95 -1.99
N ALA A 106 5.05 -38.10 -1.38
CA ALA A 106 3.87 -38.90 -1.72
C ALA A 106 2.55 -38.17 -1.40
N THR A 107 2.52 -37.45 -0.27
CA THR A 107 1.33 -36.71 0.17
C THR A 107 1.52 -35.20 0.03
N LYS A 108 0.41 -34.45 -0.05
CA LYS A 108 0.45 -32.97 -0.06
C LYS A 108 1.12 -32.39 1.21
N GLU A 109 1.03 -33.11 2.32
CA GLU A 109 1.67 -32.75 3.59
C GLU A 109 3.19 -32.92 3.50
N ASP A 110 3.67 -34.04 2.93
CA ASP A 110 5.10 -34.28 2.72
C ASP A 110 5.72 -33.26 1.76
N ARG A 111 4.93 -32.81 0.76
CA ARG A 111 5.34 -31.77 -0.20
C ARG A 111 5.26 -30.35 0.32
N LEU A 112 4.84 -30.15 1.58
CA LEU A 112 4.65 -28.82 2.19
C LEU A 112 3.70 -27.92 1.37
N GLU A 113 2.73 -28.49 0.64
CA GLU A 113 1.82 -27.73 -0.23
C GLU A 113 0.82 -26.87 0.56
N GLY A 114 0.65 -27.14 1.85
CA GLY A 114 -0.19 -26.33 2.73
C GLY A 114 0.42 -24.98 3.08
N LEU A 115 1.71 -24.76 2.79
CA LEU A 115 2.41 -23.51 3.08
C LEU A 115 2.56 -22.68 1.80
N VAL A 116 2.00 -21.48 1.84
CA VAL A 116 2.17 -20.48 0.78
C VAL A 116 3.08 -19.40 1.33
N PHE A 117 4.32 -19.39 0.84
CA PHE A 117 5.31 -18.42 1.26
C PHE A 117 5.05 -17.07 0.59
N LYS A 118 4.94 -16.03 1.41
CA LYS A 118 4.85 -14.63 0.98
C LYS A 118 6.09 -13.88 1.45
N PHE A 119 6.58 -12.98 0.62
CA PHE A 119 7.59 -12.02 1.04
C PHE A 119 6.90 -10.91 1.85
N GLU A 120 7.43 -10.61 3.03
CA GLU A 120 7.02 -9.42 3.77
C GLU A 120 7.91 -8.26 3.34
N ASP A 121 7.35 -7.39 2.51
CA ASP A 121 8.04 -6.31 1.78
C ASP A 121 8.49 -5.14 2.68
N TRP A 122 8.84 -5.41 3.93
CA TRP A 122 9.32 -4.40 4.87
C TRP A 122 10.57 -3.67 4.34
N HIS A 123 11.45 -4.39 3.64
CA HIS A 123 12.63 -3.81 3.00
C HIS A 123 12.34 -3.06 1.69
N ALA A 124 11.22 -3.30 1.01
CA ALA A 124 10.91 -2.62 -0.25
C ALA A 124 10.84 -1.10 -0.07
N ILE A 125 10.22 -0.66 1.04
CA ILE A 125 10.13 0.77 1.38
C ILE A 125 11.52 1.34 1.72
N ARG A 126 12.39 0.59 2.39
CA ARG A 126 13.78 1.02 2.62
C ARG A 126 14.55 1.18 1.32
N ASN A 127 14.45 0.20 0.42
CA ASN A 127 15.14 0.24 -0.87
C ASN A 127 14.68 1.42 -1.72
N LEU A 128 13.37 1.71 -1.70
CA LEU A 128 12.82 2.91 -2.34
C LEU A 128 13.45 4.18 -1.76
N PHE A 129 13.56 4.29 -0.43
CA PHE A 129 14.18 5.45 0.20
C PHE A 129 15.68 5.56 -0.07
N GLU A 130 16.38 4.44 -0.22
CA GLU A 130 17.79 4.41 -0.61
C GLU A 130 17.99 4.94 -2.03
N ILE A 131 17.17 4.50 -2.99
CA ILE A 131 17.18 5.02 -4.36
C ILE A 131 16.85 6.52 -4.35
N TYR A 132 15.82 6.91 -3.60
CA TYR A 132 15.41 8.31 -3.47
C TYR A 132 16.54 9.18 -2.90
N HIS A 133 17.20 8.71 -1.84
CA HIS A 133 18.38 9.38 -1.28
C HIS A 133 19.50 9.49 -2.32
N ARG A 134 19.83 8.40 -3.01
CA ARG A 134 20.91 8.37 -4.00
C ARG A 134 20.68 9.33 -5.17
N ILE A 135 19.43 9.53 -5.57
CA ILE A 135 19.08 10.40 -6.71
C ILE A 135 18.98 11.87 -6.29
N PHE A 136 18.32 12.15 -5.15
CA PHE A 136 17.92 13.52 -4.79
C PHE A 136 18.77 14.17 -3.70
N TYR A 137 19.60 13.40 -2.99
CA TYR A 137 20.44 13.92 -1.92
C TYR A 137 21.87 14.18 -2.39
N ASP A 138 22.30 15.43 -2.25
CA ASP A 138 23.70 15.83 -2.33
C ASP A 138 24.04 16.69 -1.08
N CYS A 139 25.16 16.39 -0.43
CA CYS A 139 25.62 17.13 0.74
C CYS A 139 26.05 18.57 0.41
N THR A 140 26.47 18.85 -0.83
CA THR A 140 26.88 20.19 -1.25
C THR A 140 25.69 21.12 -1.48
N SER A 141 24.54 20.54 -1.84
CA SER A 141 23.30 21.24 -2.21
C SER A 141 22.54 21.91 -1.05
N SER A 142 23.16 21.99 0.14
CA SER A 142 22.51 22.50 1.36
C SER A 142 21.99 23.93 1.27
N LYS A 143 22.63 24.75 0.43
CA LYS A 143 22.30 26.17 0.23
C LYS A 143 21.32 26.40 -0.91
N ASP A 144 21.12 25.38 -1.76
CA ASP A 144 20.27 25.49 -2.94
C ASP A 144 18.81 25.25 -2.53
N HIS A 145 17.96 26.26 -2.73
CA HIS A 145 16.55 26.16 -2.36
C HIS A 145 15.82 25.12 -3.21
N GLY A 146 14.98 24.31 -2.56
CA GLY A 146 14.21 23.26 -3.23
C GLY A 146 14.95 21.93 -3.38
N THR A 147 16.20 21.82 -2.95
CA THR A 147 16.91 20.54 -2.89
C THR A 147 16.53 19.76 -1.64
N LEU A 148 16.71 18.43 -1.69
CA LEU A 148 16.36 17.56 -0.57
C LEU A 148 17.13 17.94 0.71
N HIS A 149 18.41 18.29 0.59
CA HIS A 149 19.24 18.69 1.72
C HIS A 149 18.78 20.02 2.36
N SER A 150 18.40 20.99 1.51
CA SER A 150 17.86 22.27 1.96
C SER A 150 16.52 22.08 2.69
N ASN A 151 15.62 21.26 2.13
CA ASN A 151 14.33 20.95 2.73
C ASN A 151 14.47 20.23 4.09
N MET A 152 15.38 19.25 4.21
CA MET A 152 15.67 18.59 5.50
C MET A 152 16.08 19.60 6.57
N THR A 153 16.87 20.61 6.18
CA THR A 153 17.36 21.64 7.10
C THR A 153 16.23 22.59 7.51
N LYS A 154 15.40 23.02 6.56
CA LYS A 154 14.24 23.90 6.81
C LYS A 154 13.18 23.22 7.68
N LEU A 155 12.90 21.94 7.44
CA LEU A 155 11.95 21.13 8.22
C LEU A 155 12.52 20.65 9.57
N ARG A 156 13.74 21.07 9.94
CA ARG A 156 14.45 20.66 11.17
C ARG A 156 14.55 19.13 11.32
N CYS A 157 14.65 18.43 10.19
CA CYS A 157 14.79 16.97 10.14
C CYS A 157 16.28 16.58 9.99
N SER A 158 17.15 17.16 10.82
CA SER A 158 18.60 16.92 10.76
C SER A 158 18.97 15.45 10.98
N ASN A 159 18.17 14.72 11.76
CA ASN A 159 18.37 13.29 12.02
C ASN A 159 18.23 12.44 10.73
N ALA A 160 17.41 12.88 9.77
CA ALA A 160 17.24 12.21 8.48
C ALA A 160 18.48 12.32 7.57
N LYS A 161 19.41 13.25 7.85
CA LYS A 161 20.65 13.42 7.05
C LYS A 161 21.61 12.23 7.15
N GLN A 162 21.43 11.37 8.17
CA GLN A 162 22.20 10.13 8.31
C GLN A 162 21.80 9.07 7.26
N GLY A 163 20.73 9.33 6.49
CA GLY A 163 20.25 8.47 5.43
C GLY A 163 19.31 7.35 5.90
N PRO A 164 18.69 6.64 4.95
CA PRO A 164 17.66 5.63 5.23
C PRO A 164 18.19 4.37 5.90
N HIS A 165 19.49 4.06 5.78
CA HIS A 165 20.10 2.88 6.39
C HIS A 165 20.35 3.08 7.89
N ALA A 166 20.92 4.22 8.28
CA ALA A 166 21.24 4.52 9.68
C ALA A 166 20.01 5.04 10.47
N ALA A 167 19.17 5.86 9.84
CA ALA A 167 18.06 6.54 10.51
C ALA A 167 16.73 6.38 9.76
N TYR A 168 16.30 5.13 9.51
CA TYR A 168 15.11 4.81 8.72
C TYR A 168 13.85 5.56 9.16
N ASN A 169 13.50 5.53 10.45
CA ASN A 169 12.27 6.16 10.95
C ASN A 169 12.30 7.69 10.76
N ALA A 170 13.45 8.34 11.02
CA ALA A 170 13.60 9.76 10.79
C ALA A 170 13.50 10.11 9.29
N TYR A 171 14.10 9.28 8.44
CA TYR A 171 14.03 9.44 6.99
C TYR A 171 12.62 9.28 6.44
N LYS A 172 11.89 8.25 6.91
CA LYS A 172 10.49 7.99 6.55
C LYS A 172 9.59 9.18 6.88
N GLU A 173 9.72 9.73 8.08
CA GLU A 173 8.95 10.90 8.50
C GLU A 173 9.32 12.15 7.69
N PHE A 174 10.60 12.33 7.36
CA PHE A 174 11.02 13.40 6.47
C PHE A 174 10.42 13.28 5.07
N VAL A 175 10.51 12.11 4.42
CA VAL A 175 9.96 11.90 3.07
C VAL A 175 8.45 12.16 3.03
N ARG A 176 7.71 11.77 4.07
CA ARG A 176 6.28 12.08 4.20
C ARG A 176 6.03 13.59 4.26
N LYS A 177 6.79 14.32 5.07
CA LYS A 177 6.66 15.78 5.20
C LYS A 177 7.05 16.51 3.93
N ASP A 178 8.14 16.11 3.29
CA ASP A 178 8.65 16.72 2.06
C ASP A 178 7.67 16.51 0.90
N THR A 179 7.17 15.28 0.74
CA THR A 179 6.15 14.95 -0.27
C THR A 179 4.85 15.73 -0.03
N ALA A 180 4.40 15.82 1.23
CA ALA A 180 3.21 16.60 1.57
C ALA A 180 3.43 18.10 1.32
N ALA A 181 4.60 18.65 1.66
CA ALA A 181 4.93 20.06 1.42
C ALA A 181 4.95 20.38 -0.08
N LEU A 182 5.57 19.53 -0.90
CA LEU A 182 5.59 19.70 -2.36
C LEU A 182 4.19 19.63 -2.95
N PHE A 183 3.38 18.67 -2.51
CA PHE A 183 1.99 18.54 -2.93
C PHE A 183 1.15 19.76 -2.53
N LEU A 184 1.33 20.28 -1.31
CA LEU A 184 0.66 21.49 -0.83
C LEU A 184 1.08 22.74 -1.61
N ALA A 185 2.37 22.89 -1.93
CA ALA A 185 2.85 24.00 -2.74
C ALA A 185 2.19 24.00 -4.13
N ALA A 186 2.16 22.84 -4.80
CA ALA A 186 1.49 22.70 -6.10
C ALA A 186 -0.03 22.96 -6.02
N ALA A 187 -0.68 22.49 -4.95
CA ALA A 187 -2.08 22.75 -4.68
C ALA A 187 -2.38 24.24 -4.44
N MET A 188 -1.55 24.92 -3.64
CA MET A 188 -1.67 26.34 -3.35
C MET A 188 -1.46 27.18 -4.61
N GLU A 189 -0.48 26.84 -5.45
CA GLU A 189 -0.28 27.47 -6.75
C GLU A 189 -1.50 27.27 -7.67
N HIS A 190 -2.04 26.05 -7.75
CA HIS A 190 -3.20 25.74 -8.59
C HIS A 190 -4.46 26.52 -8.18
N TRP A 191 -4.69 26.71 -6.88
CA TRP A 191 -5.83 27.47 -6.35
C TRP A 191 -5.52 28.96 -6.10
N GLY A 192 -4.28 29.40 -6.32
CA GLY A 192 -3.79 30.74 -5.98
C GLY A 192 -4.03 31.11 -4.52
N LEU A 193 -3.68 30.19 -3.61
CA LEU A 193 -3.69 30.42 -2.17
C LEU A 193 -2.35 31.03 -1.76
N GLU A 194 -2.38 32.19 -1.11
CA GLU A 194 -1.17 32.85 -0.61
C GLU A 194 -0.70 32.30 0.74
N ASP A 195 -1.62 31.73 1.53
CA ASP A 195 -1.32 31.15 2.84
C ASP A 195 -2.14 29.89 3.13
N VAL A 196 -1.64 29.06 4.05
CA VAL A 196 -2.23 27.80 4.54
C VAL A 196 -3.47 28.08 5.42
N THR A 197 -3.52 29.26 6.05
CA THR A 197 -4.64 29.71 6.90
C THR A 197 -5.61 30.66 6.20
N GLY A 198 -5.17 31.30 5.11
CA GLY A 198 -5.96 32.28 4.36
C GLY A 198 -6.83 31.66 3.27
N LEU A 199 -8.03 32.20 3.11
CA LEU A 199 -8.72 32.15 1.82
C LEU A 199 -7.93 33.07 0.89
N GLY A 200 -7.21 32.50 -0.07
CA GLY A 200 -6.51 33.29 -1.08
C GLY A 200 -7.47 34.22 -1.84
N PRO A 201 -6.96 35.22 -2.56
CA PRO A 201 -7.78 36.19 -3.30
C PRO A 201 -8.71 35.54 -4.35
N ASN A 202 -8.43 34.30 -4.74
CA ASN A 202 -9.23 33.50 -5.66
C ASN A 202 -10.43 32.79 -5.04
N LEU A 203 -10.69 32.92 -3.74
CA LEU A 203 -11.85 32.35 -3.05
C LEU A 203 -12.82 33.46 -2.61
N SER A 204 -13.24 34.30 -3.57
CA SER A 204 -14.37 35.22 -3.40
C SER A 204 -15.70 34.46 -3.39
N GLU A 205 -16.79 35.12 -3.01
CA GLU A 205 -18.17 34.57 -3.07
C GLU A 205 -18.51 34.00 -4.46
N THR A 206 -17.95 34.60 -5.51
CA THR A 206 -18.00 34.15 -6.90
C THR A 206 -17.27 32.83 -7.14
N SER A 207 -16.16 32.61 -6.45
CA SER A 207 -15.39 31.36 -6.50
C SER A 207 -15.97 30.26 -5.61
N ALA A 208 -16.57 30.61 -4.47
CA ALA A 208 -17.40 29.70 -3.69
C ALA A 208 -18.61 29.21 -4.52
N ALA A 209 -19.23 30.10 -5.30
CA ALA A 209 -20.28 29.73 -6.25
C ALA A 209 -19.75 28.83 -7.39
N ARG A 210 -18.55 29.09 -7.92
CA ARG A 210 -17.90 28.20 -8.90
C ARG A 210 -17.59 26.82 -8.30
N ILE A 211 -17.04 26.76 -7.09
CA ILE A 211 -16.76 25.50 -6.38
C ILE A 211 -18.07 24.76 -6.10
N SER A 212 -19.14 25.45 -5.66
CA SER A 212 -20.46 24.85 -5.49
C SER A 212 -21.03 24.30 -6.81
N LYS A 213 -20.83 25.02 -7.92
CA LYS A 213 -21.24 24.58 -9.26
C LYS A 213 -20.40 23.38 -9.73
N SER A 214 -19.09 23.39 -9.48
CA SER A 214 -18.19 22.27 -9.75
C SER A 214 -18.50 21.05 -8.88
N ILE A 215 -18.91 21.24 -7.63
CA ILE A 215 -19.40 20.16 -6.75
C ILE A 215 -20.70 19.57 -7.32
N GLY A 216 -21.62 20.40 -7.82
CA GLY A 216 -22.83 19.94 -8.50
C GLY A 216 -22.50 19.08 -9.72
N ILE A 217 -21.59 19.56 -10.58
CA ILE A 217 -21.12 18.83 -11.76
C ILE A 217 -20.39 17.53 -11.36
N LEU A 218 -19.58 17.54 -10.30
CA LEU A 218 -18.88 16.34 -9.83
C LEU A 218 -19.85 15.31 -9.24
N LYS A 219 -20.91 15.74 -8.55
CA LYS A 219 -21.99 14.85 -8.10
C LYS A 219 -22.73 14.23 -9.27
N GLU A 220 -23.09 15.04 -10.27
CA GLU A 220 -23.76 14.57 -11.49
C GLU A 220 -22.87 13.59 -12.29
N LEU A 221 -21.56 13.87 -12.39
CA LEU A 221 -20.60 12.94 -12.99
C LEU A 221 -20.47 11.65 -12.19
N LEU A 222 -20.50 11.72 -10.86
CA LEU A 222 -20.44 10.54 -10.00
C LEU A 222 -21.70 9.68 -10.15
N GLU A 223 -22.89 10.30 -10.12
CA GLU A 223 -24.19 9.65 -10.33
C GLU A 223 -24.29 9.03 -11.73
N ASN A 224 -23.83 9.72 -12.77
CA ASN A 224 -23.77 9.18 -14.13
C ASN A 224 -22.80 7.99 -14.21
N THR A 225 -21.64 8.06 -13.54
CA THR A 225 -20.68 6.94 -13.49
C THR A 225 -21.27 5.74 -12.76
N ASP A 226 -21.99 5.96 -11.65
CA ASP A 226 -22.65 4.89 -10.91
C ASP A 226 -23.79 4.27 -11.73
N THR A 227 -24.53 5.09 -12.49
CA THR A 227 -25.58 4.62 -13.41
C THR A 227 -25.00 3.80 -14.57
N GLU A 228 -23.87 4.22 -15.14
CA GLU A 228 -23.14 3.45 -16.16
C GLU A 228 -22.60 2.14 -15.60
N LEU A 229 -22.08 2.14 -14.38
CA LEU A 229 -21.58 0.94 -13.71
C LEU A 229 -22.73 -0.04 -13.37
N GLU A 230 -23.89 0.47 -12.97
CA GLU A 230 -25.10 -0.35 -12.83
C GLU A 230 -25.59 -0.90 -14.17
N PHE A 231 -25.48 -0.13 -15.25
CA PHE A 231 -25.83 -0.61 -16.59
C PHE A 231 -24.87 -1.71 -17.02
N ILE A 232 -23.57 -1.55 -16.77
CA ILE A 232 -22.55 -2.58 -17.05
C ILE A 232 -22.77 -3.83 -16.20
N SER A 233 -23.16 -3.70 -14.93
CA SER A 233 -23.47 -4.86 -14.07
C SER A 233 -24.76 -5.59 -14.51
N LYS A 234 -25.78 -4.86 -14.96
CA LYS A 234 -27.02 -5.43 -15.52
C LYS A 234 -26.82 -6.03 -16.92
N THR A 235 -25.94 -5.45 -17.74
CA THR A 235 -25.62 -5.98 -19.09
C THR A 235 -24.71 -7.20 -19.00
N SER A 236 -23.82 -7.26 -18.00
CA SER A 236 -22.99 -8.45 -17.74
C SER A 236 -23.75 -9.59 -17.05
N ALA A 237 -24.87 -9.31 -16.37
CA ALA A 237 -25.80 -10.33 -15.90
C ALA A 237 -26.71 -10.91 -17.02
N GLY A 238 -26.75 -10.27 -18.20
CA GLY A 238 -27.59 -10.65 -19.34
C GLY A 238 -26.92 -11.55 -20.40
N CYS A 239 -25.60 -11.76 -20.33
CA CYS A 239 -24.87 -12.63 -21.27
C CYS A 239 -24.40 -13.92 -20.58
N VAL A 240 -25.35 -14.68 -20.04
CA VAL A 240 -25.21 -16.13 -19.88
C VAL A 240 -25.82 -16.75 -21.14
N ASN A 241 -24.99 -17.03 -22.15
CA ASN A 241 -25.25 -18.11 -23.10
C ASN A 241 -23.90 -18.59 -23.67
N GLY A 242 -23.72 -19.91 -23.60
CA GLY A 242 -22.41 -20.56 -23.54
C GLY A 242 -21.57 -20.46 -24.80
N VAL A 243 -20.28 -20.22 -24.60
CA VAL A 243 -19.24 -20.60 -25.55
C VAL A 243 -18.25 -21.49 -24.80
N LYS A 244 -18.22 -22.74 -25.23
CA LYS A 244 -17.36 -23.82 -24.76
C LYS A 244 -15.94 -23.53 -25.25
N TRP A 245 -14.99 -23.34 -24.34
CA TRP A 245 -13.57 -23.20 -24.71
C TRP A 245 -12.96 -24.59 -24.87
N ASP A 246 -12.80 -25.04 -26.11
CA ASP A 246 -11.98 -26.22 -26.41
C ASP A 246 -10.50 -25.85 -26.24
N VAL A 247 -9.86 -26.51 -25.29
CA VAL A 247 -8.42 -26.42 -25.03
C VAL A 247 -7.69 -27.20 -26.13
N MET A 248 -7.07 -26.50 -27.08
CA MET A 248 -6.08 -27.11 -27.97
C MET A 248 -4.78 -27.34 -27.20
N VAL A 249 -4.53 -28.60 -26.88
CA VAL A 249 -3.21 -29.13 -26.52
C VAL A 249 -2.37 -29.17 -27.79
N LEU A 250 -1.33 -28.35 -27.86
CA LEU A 250 -0.27 -28.51 -28.86
C LEU A 250 0.66 -29.64 -28.39
N LYS A 251 0.78 -30.67 -29.24
CA LYS A 251 1.80 -31.72 -29.17
C LYS A 251 3.17 -31.17 -29.56
#